data_AF-A0A0R2L6D8-F1
#
_entry.id   AF-A0A0R2L6D8-F1
#
_cell.length_a   1.000
_cell.length_b   1.000
_cell.length_c   1.000
_cell.angle_alpha   90.00
_cell.angle_beta   90.00
_cell.angle_gamma   90.00
#
_symmetry.space_group_name_H-M   'P 1'
#
loop_
_entity.id
_entity.type
_entity.pdbx_description
1 polymer ?
#
loop_
_entity_poly.entity_id
_entity_poly.type
_entity_poly.pdbx_seq_one_letter_code
_entity_poly.pdbx_strand_id
1 'polypeptide(L)' 'MEERKLITEILNTEDVSYTISEPQNGKITLMITQLKNDKRPLATVEQEIVHELDRAELTYTESLNPDADTAMKVDVNVK' A
#
# COMPACT_ATOMS: atom_id res chain seq x y z
N MET A 1 2.88 -15.41 3.10
CA MET A 1 2.73 -15.66 1.64
C MET A 1 1.33 -15.31 1.17
N GLU A 2 0.29 -15.61 1.96
CA GLU A 2 -1.09 -15.22 1.68
C GLU A 2 -1.33 -13.71 1.81
N GLU A 3 -0.81 -13.04 2.85
CA GLU A 3 -1.02 -11.59 2.99
C GLU A 3 -0.35 -10.81 1.87
N ARG A 4 0.85 -11.23 1.43
CA ARG A 4 1.52 -10.63 0.28
C ARG A 4 0.67 -10.74 -0.98
N LYS A 5 0.05 -11.91 -1.21
CA LYS A 5 -0.84 -12.12 -2.37
C LYS A 5 -2.07 -11.23 -2.29
N LEU A 6 -2.72 -11.17 -1.12
CA LEU A 6 -3.88 -10.32 -0.88
C LEU A 6 -3.57 -8.84 -1.10
N ILE A 7 -2.48 -8.33 -0.52
CA ILE A 7 -2.02 -6.95 -0.71
C ILE A 7 -1.79 -6.66 -2.20
N THR A 8 -1.14 -7.58 -2.92
CA THR A 8 -0.89 -7.43 -4.35
C THR A 8 -2.20 -7.35 -5.14
N GLU A 9 -3.21 -8.14 -4.78
CA GLU A 9 -4.54 -8.09 -5.40
C GLU A 9 -5.26 -6.76 -5.13
N ILE A 10 -5.19 -6.25 -3.90
CA ILE A 10 -5.73 -4.93 -3.53
C ILE A 10 -5.08 -3.82 -4.36
N LEU A 11 -3.75 -3.74 -4.35
CA LEU A 11 -3.02 -2.66 -5.03
C LEU A 11 -3.16 -2.72 -6.55
N ASN A 12 -3.29 -3.92 -7.13
CA ASN A 12 -3.61 -4.06 -8.55
C ASN A 12 -5.04 -3.63 -8.89
N THR A 13 -5.97 -3.70 -7.93
CA THR A 13 -7.36 -3.23 -8.12
C THR A 13 -7.43 -1.71 -8.09
N GLU A 14 -6.61 -1.07 -7.26
CA GLU A 14 -6.55 0.40 -7.13
C GLU A 14 -5.79 1.11 -8.26
N ASP A 15 -5.26 0.36 -9.23
CA ASP A 15 -4.45 0.86 -10.35
C ASP A 15 -3.33 1.82 -9.86
N VAL A 16 -2.53 1.38 -8.88
CA VAL A 16 -1.38 2.12 -8.36
C VAL A 16 -0.06 1.45 -8.73
N SER A 17 1.03 2.21 -8.76
CA SER A 17 2.37 1.61 -8.82
C SER A 17 2.87 1.36 -7.40
N TYR A 18 3.51 0.22 -7.17
CA TYR A 18 4.00 -0.11 -5.85
C TYR A 18 5.24 -1.01 -5.88
N THR A 19 5.98 -0.99 -4.78
CA THR A 19 7.03 -1.96 -4.48
C THR A 19 6.75 -2.62 -3.14
N ILE A 20 7.03 -3.92 -3.05
CA ILE A 20 6.81 -4.73 -1.85
C ILE A 20 8.16 -5.31 -1.43
N SER A 21 8.56 -5.06 -0.18
CA SER A 21 9.77 -5.67 0.38
C SER A 21 9.57 -7.16 0.67
N GLU A 22 10.67 -7.89 0.78
CA GLU A 22 10.63 -9.20 1.44
C GLU A 22 10.26 -9.01 2.93
N PRO A 23 9.59 -9.99 3.56
CA PRO A 23 9.29 -9.94 4.99
C PRO A 23 10.57 -9.80 5.83
N GLN A 24 10.63 -8.76 6.66
CA GLN A 24 11.69 -8.55 7.64
C GLN A 24 11.08 -8.34 9.03
N ASN A 25 11.51 -9.12 10.02
CA ASN A 25 11.01 -9.06 11.39
C ASN A 25 9.48 -9.16 11.51
N GLY A 26 8.85 -10.02 10.70
CA GLY A 26 7.39 -10.19 10.68
C GLY A 26 6.65 -9.00 10.06
N LYS A 27 7.33 -8.17 9.26
CA LYS A 27 6.71 -7.04 8.56
C LYS A 27 7.05 -7.04 7.08
N ILE A 28 6.09 -6.62 6.27
CA ILE A 28 6.26 -6.30 4.85
C ILE A 28 6.09 -4.78 4.71
N THR A 29 7.03 -4.13 4.03
CA THR A 29 6.93 -2.71 3.68
C THR A 29 6.44 -2.57 2.25
N LEU A 30 5.42 -1.73 2.08
CA LEU A 30 4.84 -1.32 0.80
C LEU A 30 5.22 0.14 0.57
N MET A 31 5.75 0.44 -0.60
CA MET A 31 5.91 1.83 -1.08
C MET A 31 5.00 1.98 -2.27
N ILE A 32 4.02 2.88 -2.16
CA ILE A 32 2.95 3.07 -3.13
C ILE A 32 3.09 4.46 -3.74
N THR A 33 3.04 4.49 -5.07
CA THR A 33 3.15 5.69 -5.88
C THR A 33 1.95 5.78 -6.81
N GLN A 34 1.47 6.99 -7.02
CA GLN A 34 0.40 7.22 -7.97
C GLN A 34 0.88 6.93 -9.39
N LEU A 35 0.04 6.29 -10.22
CA LEU A 35 0.38 6.11 -11.64
C LEU A 35 0.51 7.47 -12.32
N LYS A 36 1.47 7.58 -13.25
CA LYS A 36 1.77 8.82 -13.98
C LYS A 36 0.55 9.46 -14.68
N ASN A 37 -0.45 8.65 -15.04
CA ASN A 37 -1.65 9.10 -15.74
C ASN A 37 -2.89 9.19 -14.84
N ASP A 38 -2.77 8.80 -13.57
CA ASP A 38 -3.84 8.97 -12.61
C ASP A 38 -3.98 10.47 -12.27
N LYS A 39 -5.21 10.97 -12.42
CA LYS A 39 -5.55 12.38 -12.19
C LYS A 39 -6.28 12.59 -10.87
N ARG A 40 -6.55 11.51 -10.13
CA ARG A 40 -7.14 11.60 -8.78
C ARG A 40 -6.19 12.37 -7.87
N PRO A 41 -6.67 13.11 -6.87
CA PRO A 41 -5.81 13.65 -5.83
C PRO A 41 -5.08 12.53 -5.09
N LEU A 42 -3.82 12.74 -4.69
CA LEU A 42 -3.05 11.78 -3.88
C LEU A 42 -3.83 11.34 -2.63
N ALA A 43 -4.48 12.29 -1.95
CA ALA A 43 -5.31 12.01 -0.78
C ALA A 43 -6.48 11.04 -1.07
N THR A 44 -7.02 11.04 -2.29
CA THR A 44 -8.06 10.09 -2.69
C THR A 44 -7.48 8.69 -2.84
N VAL A 45 -6.34 8.57 -3.54
CA VAL A 45 -5.64 7.30 -3.72
C VAL A 45 -5.24 6.70 -2.36
N GLU A 46 -4.71 7.54 -1.46
CA GLU A 46 -4.36 7.13 -0.09
C GLU A 46 -5.58 6.59 0.67
N GLN A 47 -6.74 7.26 0.58
CA GLN A 47 -7.97 6.83 1.25
C GLN A 47 -8.52 5.51 0.69
N GLU A 48 -8.46 5.31 -0.63
CA GLU A 48 -8.90 4.08 -1.28
C GLU A 48 -8.03 2.89 -0.84
N ILE A 49 -6.71 3.08 -0.79
CA ILE A 49 -5.78 2.05 -0.29
C ILE A 49 -6.06 1.71 1.18
N VAL A 50 -6.18 2.71 2.06
CA VAL A 50 -6.50 2.51 3.49
C VAL A 50 -7.81 1.73 3.62
N HIS A 51 -8.84 2.12 2.86
CA HIS A 51 -10.13 1.45 2.89
C HIS A 51 -10.03 -0.04 2.55
N GLU A 52 -9.30 -0.39 1.50
CA GLU A 52 -9.15 -1.79 1.10
C GLU A 52 -8.26 -2.60 2.07
N LEU A 53 -7.21 -1.98 2.64
CA LEU A 53 -6.39 -2.63 3.66
C LEU A 53 -7.17 -2.90 4.96
N ASP A 54 -8.03 -1.96 5.38
CA ASP A 54 -8.93 -2.12 6.53
C ASP A 54 -9.97 -3.20 6.27
N ARG A 55 -10.55 -3.23 5.06
CA ARG A 55 -11.52 -4.24 4.63
C ARG A 55 -10.90 -5.65 4.61
N ALA A 56 -9.61 -5.74 4.35
CA ALA A 56 -8.83 -6.97 4.40
C ALA A 56 -8.43 -7.39 5.83
N GLU A 57 -8.84 -6.63 6.86
CA GLU A 57 -8.53 -6.86 8.27
C GLU A 57 -7.02 -6.98 8.55
N LEU A 58 -6.20 -6.29 7.75
CA LEU A 58 -4.75 -6.28 7.91
C LEU A 58 -4.35 -5.39 9.09
N THR A 59 -3.31 -5.79 9.82
CA THR A 59 -2.73 -4.94 10.87
C THR A 59 -1.51 -4.24 10.30
N TYR A 60 -1.56 -2.91 10.15
CA TYR A 60 -0.51 -2.14 9.49
C TYR A 60 -0.25 -0.80 10.17
N THR A 61 0.77 -0.10 9.68
CA THR A 61 1.06 1.30 10.02
C THR A 61 1.41 2.04 8.74
N GLU A 62 0.73 3.14 8.48
CA GLU A 62 0.91 3.96 7.30
C GLU A 62 1.67 5.27 7.57
N SER A 63 2.30 5.79 6.53
CA SER A 63 2.90 7.12 6.48
C SER A 63 2.58 7.73 5.14
N LEU A 64 1.86 8.85 5.16
CA LEU A 64 1.44 9.58 3.96
C LEU A 64 2.58 10.51 3.52
N ASN A 65 2.82 10.57 2.21
CA ASN A 65 3.86 11.36 1.56
C ASN A 65 5.23 11.26 2.27
N PRO A 66 5.79 10.05 2.44
CA PRO A 66 7.05 9.85 3.16
C PRO A 66 8.25 10.48 2.45
N ASP A 67 8.15 10.69 1.14
CA ASP A 67 9.14 11.39 0.32
C ASP A 67 8.48 12.03 -0.92
N ALA A 68 9.29 12.64 -1.79
CA ALA A 68 8.80 13.40 -2.94
C ALA A 68 8.18 12.55 -4.07
N ASP A 69 8.51 11.26 -4.13
CA ASP A 69 8.12 10.36 -5.21
C ASP A 69 7.13 9.27 -4.73
N THR A 70 6.92 9.19 -3.42
CA THR A 70 6.08 8.18 -2.77
C THR A 70 4.83 8.82 -2.19
N ALA A 71 3.66 8.34 -2.63
CA ALA A 71 2.38 8.78 -2.10
C ALA A 71 2.15 8.23 -0.70
N MET A 72 2.44 6.94 -0.49
CA MET A 72 2.16 6.27 0.77
C MET A 72 3.17 5.16 1.03
N LYS A 73 3.63 5.08 2.27
CA LYS A 73 4.36 3.92 2.79
C LYS A 73 3.48 3.17 3.78
N VAL A 74 3.45 1.84 3.70
CA VAL A 74 2.67 0.99 4.62
C VAL A 74 3.53 -0.15 5.12
N ASP A 75 3.65 -0.29 6.44
CA ASP A 75 4.29 -1.43 7.09
C ASP A 75 3.22 -2.39 7.62
N VAL A 76 3.02 -3.51 6.94
CA VAL A 76 2.01 -4.53 7.28
C VAL A 76 2.65 -5.64 8.12
N ASN A 77 2.01 -6.01 9.22
CA ASN A 77 2.43 -7.17 10.02
C ASN A 77 1.97 -8.46 9.32
N VAL A 78 2.92 -9.37 9.09
CA VAL A 78 2.66 -10.73 8.60
C VAL A 78 2.69 -11.70 9.75
N LYS A 79 1.69 -12.59 9.83
CA LYS A 79 1.52 -13.56 10.92
C LYS A 79 2.24 -14.87 10.65
#